data_AF-A0A7R9Y7J9-F1
#
_entry.id   AF-A0A7R9Y7J9-F1
#
_cell.length_a   1.000
_cell.length_b   1.000
_cell.length_c   1.000
_cell.angle_alpha   90.00
_cell.angle_beta   90.00
_cell.angle_gamma   90.00
#
_symmetry.space_group_name_H-M   'P 1'
#
loop_
_entity.id
_entity.type
_entity.pdbx_description
1 polymer ?
#
loop_
_entity_poly.entity_id
_entity_poly.type
_entity_poly.pdbx_seq_one_letter_code
_entity_poly.pdbx_strand_id
1 'polypeptide(L)'
;EAAERGAAVARAAADAYARVAAANGGVAEVDLRAEEILHAFLLACEARTNRLIALGLQGLQRLVSYDQVQLGQMPTIVSAVHAHAQSTDDTVQLKVLQTVLTLLQSAAVVPSDAEGTSAVLSICLRLFSNTRTAPNVASTAGATLRQAVGFVFEHATSECGLTIAPAQRKGVTASEQGTAVSPEPSTPTPAMAPDADEETATATALLLFADLCTLAGGGSPSWLSSPPVPRSFALEILEFILATRADIFMRVDAFNKLLRERVVSLVMVSLNATSTRSAGSATDEAVATHRLLTQTVATITKKFFTLLPTECMVFLTSLLQGTSPSMPLWQRLCALDALRAAVGDFATVGRFAAQYATDERGTNLVASIASAAAREVHALPLDEPLIMDPLHSLFAGVAKGVELTAEVEAAAAAENTNSGGANGGMSLAECEARGLAIAIDTLCSLCRSCEALADATTSTTVDREGSMAGAGEDASPPPPCSRDVAAATLAELAFTLLPPLKDLLTAATGESLILEILKAYQAFTQAAGVLGQIEARDAFLASLC
;
A
#
# COMPACT_ATOMS: atom_id res chain seq x y z
N GLU A 1 -12.39 40.84 29.00
CA GLU A 1 -12.47 39.54 28.30
C GLU A 1 -11.14 38.77 28.18
N ALA A 2 -10.17 39.17 27.35
CA ALA A 2 -8.93 38.36 27.15
C ALA A 2 -8.09 38.19 28.44
N ALA A 3 -7.96 39.26 29.23
CA ALA A 3 -7.30 39.23 30.54
C ALA A 3 -8.09 38.40 31.57
N GLU A 4 -9.42 38.39 31.50
CA GLU A 4 -10.27 37.59 32.40
C GLU A 4 -10.14 36.09 32.10
N ARG A 5 -10.12 35.70 30.81
CA ARG A 5 -9.87 34.31 30.41
C ARG A 5 -8.46 33.86 30.83
N GLY A 6 -7.45 34.70 30.64
CA GLY A 6 -6.09 34.41 31.12
C GLY A 6 -6.01 34.24 32.65
N ALA A 7 -6.71 35.07 33.41
CA ALA A 7 -6.79 34.95 34.87
C ALA A 7 -7.55 33.70 35.33
N ALA A 8 -8.54 33.25 34.55
CA ALA A 8 -9.25 32.00 34.82
C ALA A 8 -8.34 30.79 34.56
N VAL A 9 -7.54 30.80 33.49
CA VAL A 9 -6.53 29.75 33.21
C VAL A 9 -5.51 29.67 34.35
N ALA A 10 -5.01 30.81 34.82
CA ALA A 10 -4.07 30.85 35.93
C ALA A 10 -4.64 30.28 37.23
N ARG A 11 -5.92 30.57 37.53
CA ARG A 11 -6.62 30.01 38.71
C ARG A 11 -6.79 28.49 38.59
N ALA A 12 -7.35 28.01 37.47
CA ALA A 12 -7.54 26.59 37.24
C ALA A 12 -6.21 25.80 37.29
N ALA A 13 -5.14 26.36 36.71
CA ALA A 13 -3.82 25.76 36.76
C ALA A 13 -3.23 25.72 38.19
N ALA A 14 -3.44 26.78 38.99
CA ALA A 14 -3.01 26.82 40.38
C ALA A 14 -3.75 25.79 41.24
N ASP A 15 -5.06 25.66 41.04
CA ASP A 15 -5.91 24.69 41.76
C ASP A 15 -5.51 23.25 41.41
N ALA A 16 -5.30 22.96 40.12
CA ALA A 16 -4.82 21.66 39.67
C ALA A 16 -3.42 21.34 40.22
N TYR A 17 -2.49 22.31 40.19
CA TYR A 17 -1.15 22.14 40.74
C TYR A 17 -1.17 21.90 42.25
N ALA A 18 -1.98 22.64 43.01
CA ALA A 18 -2.10 22.49 44.45
C ALA A 18 -2.55 21.08 44.85
N ARG A 19 -3.48 20.48 44.11
CA ARG A 19 -3.94 19.10 44.32
C ARG A 19 -2.85 18.06 44.05
N VAL A 20 -2.15 18.18 42.93
CA VAL A 20 -1.03 17.29 42.59
C VAL A 20 0.11 17.43 43.62
N ALA A 21 0.40 18.67 44.05
CA ALA A 21 1.43 18.95 45.06
C ALA A 21 1.06 18.40 46.45
N ALA A 22 -0.21 18.51 46.86
CA ALA A 22 -0.71 17.97 48.12
C ALA A 22 -0.56 16.44 48.18
N ALA A 23 -0.72 15.75 47.06
CA ALA A 23 -0.60 14.31 46.98
C ALA A 23 0.86 13.81 46.89
N ASN A 24 1.75 14.54 46.22
CA ASN A 24 3.19 14.26 46.23
C ASN A 24 3.83 14.38 47.64
N GLY A 25 3.17 15.10 48.56
CA GLY A 25 3.60 15.29 49.96
C GLY A 25 3.23 14.15 50.93
N GLY A 26 2.49 13.13 50.46
CA GLY A 26 2.14 11.93 51.22
C GLY A 26 0.68 11.86 51.67
N VAL A 27 0.07 10.66 51.46
CA VAL A 27 -1.19 10.07 52.01
C VAL A 27 -2.33 9.79 51.00
N ALA A 28 -2.33 10.26 49.75
CA ALA A 28 -3.35 9.86 48.76
C ALA A 28 -2.76 9.55 47.38
N GLU A 29 -3.18 8.43 46.78
CA GLU A 29 -3.00 8.15 45.35
C GLU A 29 -3.63 9.31 44.55
N VAL A 30 -2.86 9.97 43.69
CA VAL A 30 -3.41 11.00 42.80
C VAL A 30 -4.28 10.29 41.78
N ASP A 31 -5.59 10.47 41.87
CA ASP A 31 -6.43 10.21 40.70
C ASP A 31 -6.17 11.33 39.68
N LEU A 32 -5.18 11.12 38.81
CA LEU A 32 -4.85 12.03 37.72
C LEU A 32 -6.00 12.13 36.69
N ARG A 33 -7.02 11.27 36.80
CA ARG A 33 -8.27 11.31 36.03
C ARG A 33 -9.28 12.31 36.58
N ALA A 34 -8.94 13.05 37.63
CA ALA A 34 -9.78 14.10 38.19
C ALA A 34 -10.14 15.13 37.10
N GLU A 35 -11.45 15.34 36.90
CA GLU A 35 -12.03 16.23 35.88
C GLU A 35 -11.47 17.66 35.94
N GLU A 36 -11.03 18.11 37.11
CA GLU A 36 -10.47 19.44 37.34
C GLU A 36 -9.07 19.61 36.70
N ILE A 37 -8.26 18.55 36.63
CA ILE A 37 -6.96 18.57 35.95
C ILE A 37 -7.18 18.73 34.45
N LEU A 38 -8.14 17.96 33.90
CA LEU A 38 -8.54 18.08 32.51
C LEU A 38 -9.12 19.48 32.21
N HIS A 39 -9.98 20.00 33.09
CA HIS A 39 -10.61 21.29 32.95
C HIS A 39 -9.59 22.43 32.82
N ALA A 40 -8.48 22.40 33.56
CA ALA A 40 -7.43 23.41 33.45
C ALA A 40 -6.82 23.48 32.03
N PHE A 41 -6.63 22.34 31.38
CA PHE A 41 -6.12 22.28 30.00
C PHE A 41 -7.18 22.67 28.97
N LEU A 42 -8.43 22.25 29.15
CA LEU A 42 -9.55 22.68 28.30
C LEU A 42 -9.71 24.21 28.34
N LEU A 43 -9.61 24.82 29.52
CA LEU A 43 -9.68 26.27 29.66
C LEU A 43 -8.49 26.98 28.99
N ALA A 44 -7.30 26.35 29.00
CA ALA A 44 -6.14 26.86 28.27
C ALA A 44 -6.33 26.81 26.74
N CYS A 45 -7.03 25.80 26.23
CA CYS A 45 -7.46 25.71 24.84
C CYS A 45 -8.44 26.83 24.46
N GLU A 46 -9.35 27.26 25.36
CA GLU A 46 -10.27 28.37 25.11
C GLU A 46 -9.63 29.78 25.15
N ALA A 47 -8.33 29.87 25.45
CA ALA A 47 -7.59 31.12 25.50
C ALA A 47 -7.45 31.77 24.10
N ARG A 48 -7.29 33.10 24.06
CA ARG A 48 -7.08 33.84 22.79
C ARG A 48 -5.63 33.84 22.28
N THR A 49 -4.69 33.23 23.00
CA THR A 49 -3.27 33.26 22.62
C THR A 49 -2.82 31.90 22.15
N ASN A 50 -2.25 31.84 20.94
CA ASN A 50 -1.81 30.59 20.31
C ASN A 50 -0.80 29.81 21.19
N ARG A 51 0.01 30.53 21.98
CA ARG A 51 0.94 29.92 22.95
C ARG A 51 0.21 29.15 24.06
N LEU A 52 -0.86 29.71 24.62
CA LEU A 52 -1.66 29.01 25.65
C LEU A 52 -2.44 27.85 25.05
N ILE A 53 -3.00 28.04 23.85
CA ILE A 53 -3.69 26.96 23.12
C ILE A 53 -2.74 25.79 22.88
N ALA A 54 -1.52 26.06 22.38
CA ALA A 54 -0.51 25.03 22.12
C ALA A 54 -0.07 24.29 23.39
N LEU A 55 0.03 24.99 24.53
CA LEU A 55 0.32 24.38 25.83
C LEU A 55 -0.86 23.56 26.36
N GLY A 56 -2.09 24.04 26.17
CA GLY A 56 -3.33 23.30 26.50
C GLY A 56 -3.40 21.98 25.73
N LEU A 57 -3.26 22.04 24.40
CA LEU A 57 -3.23 20.86 23.52
C LEU A 57 -2.10 19.89 23.89
N GLN A 58 -0.91 20.39 24.20
CA GLN A 58 0.19 19.54 24.65
C GLN A 58 -0.11 18.87 26.01
N GLY A 59 -0.80 19.55 26.91
CA GLY A 59 -1.27 18.99 28.17
C GLY A 59 -2.29 17.87 27.96
N LEU A 60 -3.30 18.13 27.12
CA LEU A 60 -4.30 17.13 26.72
C LEU A 60 -3.63 15.90 26.09
N GLN A 61 -2.71 16.11 25.15
CA GLN A 61 -1.94 15.04 24.52
C GLN A 61 -1.23 14.16 25.55
N ARG A 62 -0.57 14.77 26.55
CA ARG A 62 0.13 14.01 27.59
C ARG A 62 -0.83 13.22 28.46
N LEU A 63 -1.95 13.81 28.88
CA LEU A 63 -2.96 13.10 29.68
C LEU A 63 -3.48 11.86 28.94
N VAL A 64 -3.77 11.99 27.65
CA VAL A 64 -4.17 10.87 26.78
C VAL A 64 -3.05 9.82 26.70
N SER A 65 -1.80 10.23 26.45
CA SER A 65 -0.67 9.29 26.29
C SER A 65 -0.35 8.47 27.54
N TYR A 66 -0.73 8.96 28.72
CA TYR A 66 -0.53 8.26 30.00
C TYR A 66 -1.80 7.52 30.47
N ASP A 67 -2.84 7.41 29.63
CA ASP A 67 -4.14 6.79 29.95
C ASP A 67 -4.80 7.37 31.22
N GLN A 68 -4.61 8.68 31.44
CA GLN A 68 -5.14 9.42 32.59
C GLN A 68 -6.45 10.15 32.29
N VAL A 69 -7.24 9.65 31.34
CA VAL A 69 -8.52 10.26 30.96
C VAL A 69 -9.64 9.22 31.02
N GLN A 70 -10.80 9.63 31.51
CA GLN A 70 -11.99 8.77 31.55
C GLN A 70 -12.68 8.73 30.18
N LEU A 71 -13.28 7.59 29.80
CA LEU A 71 -13.97 7.43 28.50
C LEU A 71 -15.06 8.50 28.26
N GLY A 72 -15.83 8.88 29.29
CA GLY A 72 -16.86 9.91 29.19
C GLY A 72 -16.34 11.33 28.88
N GLN A 73 -15.04 11.58 29.08
CA GLN A 73 -14.41 12.88 28.81
C GLN A 73 -13.87 12.99 27.36
N MET A 74 -13.83 11.88 26.62
CA MET A 74 -13.31 11.84 25.24
C MET A 74 -14.02 12.79 24.28
N PRO A 75 -15.37 12.84 24.24
CA PRO A 75 -16.08 13.74 23.32
C PRO A 75 -15.72 15.21 23.56
N THR A 76 -15.50 15.60 24.81
CA THR A 76 -15.08 16.95 25.17
C THR A 76 -13.68 17.28 24.66
N ILE A 77 -12.74 16.34 24.78
CA ILE A 77 -11.37 16.50 24.24
C ILE A 77 -11.40 16.60 22.72
N VAL A 78 -12.12 15.68 22.05
CA VAL A 78 -12.24 15.67 20.58
C VAL A 78 -12.86 16.98 20.10
N SER A 79 -13.90 17.48 20.78
CA SER A 79 -14.54 18.76 20.46
C SER A 79 -13.57 19.94 20.61
N ALA A 80 -12.80 20.00 21.70
CA ALA A 80 -11.80 21.04 21.93
C ALA A 80 -10.69 21.01 20.85
N VAL A 81 -10.18 19.82 20.52
CA VAL A 81 -9.17 19.62 19.47
C VAL A 81 -9.74 20.02 18.09
N HIS A 82 -10.97 19.62 17.79
CA HIS A 82 -11.65 19.96 16.53
C HIS A 82 -11.85 21.47 16.36
N ALA A 83 -12.17 22.21 17.43
CA ALA A 83 -12.30 23.67 17.38
C ALA A 83 -10.99 24.36 16.93
N HIS A 84 -9.84 23.80 17.33
CA HIS A 84 -8.53 24.35 16.98
C HIS A 84 -8.00 23.91 15.61
N ALA A 85 -8.64 22.93 14.96
CA ALA A 85 -8.32 22.55 13.58
C ALA A 85 -8.57 23.69 12.57
N GLN A 86 -9.39 24.69 12.95
CA GLN A 86 -9.66 25.89 12.13
C GLN A 86 -8.70 27.04 12.43
N SER A 87 -7.71 26.85 13.32
CA SER A 87 -6.70 27.87 13.61
C SER A 87 -5.92 28.26 12.34
N THR A 88 -5.48 29.52 12.26
CA THR A 88 -4.58 30.00 11.19
C THR A 88 -3.09 29.86 11.57
N ASP A 89 -2.80 29.37 12.77
CA ASP A 89 -1.43 29.21 13.28
C ASP A 89 -0.94 27.77 13.08
N ASP A 90 0.11 27.62 12.29
CA ASP A 90 0.74 26.33 11.96
C ASP A 90 1.19 25.55 13.21
N THR A 91 1.67 26.24 14.25
CA THR A 91 2.11 25.61 15.50
C THR A 91 0.92 24.97 16.21
N VAL A 92 -0.21 25.66 16.24
CA VAL A 92 -1.46 25.14 16.82
C VAL A 92 -1.97 23.96 15.98
N GLN A 93 -1.98 24.07 14.65
CA GLN A 93 -2.42 23.00 13.76
C GLN A 93 -1.55 21.73 13.90
N LEU A 94 -0.22 21.87 14.02
CA LEU A 94 0.68 20.74 14.28
C LEU A 94 0.43 20.11 15.65
N LYS A 95 0.11 20.92 16.68
CA LYS A 95 -0.28 20.39 18.00
C LYS A 95 -1.61 19.66 17.96
N VAL A 96 -2.57 20.13 17.15
CA VAL A 96 -3.82 19.41 16.87
C VAL A 96 -3.51 18.03 16.26
N LEU A 97 -2.69 17.96 15.20
CA LEU A 97 -2.32 16.69 14.56
C LEU A 97 -1.61 15.73 15.51
N GLN A 98 -0.68 16.23 16.34
CA GLN A 98 0.00 15.42 17.36
C GLN A 98 -0.97 14.87 18.40
N THR A 99 -1.95 15.67 18.82
CA THR A 99 -2.97 15.26 19.78
C THR A 99 -3.92 14.22 19.17
N VAL A 100 -4.37 14.45 17.94
CA VAL A 100 -5.20 13.51 17.16
C VAL A 100 -4.49 12.16 17.00
N LEU A 101 -3.22 12.15 16.61
CA LEU A 101 -2.46 10.91 16.46
C LEU A 101 -2.37 10.14 17.79
N THR A 102 -2.17 10.86 18.90
CA THR A 102 -2.08 10.25 20.23
C THR A 102 -3.42 9.66 20.68
N LEU A 103 -4.54 10.35 20.38
CA LEU A 103 -5.89 9.82 20.62
C LEU A 103 -6.11 8.49 19.88
N LEU A 104 -5.71 8.43 18.61
CA LEU A 104 -5.88 7.23 17.77
C LEU A 104 -4.96 6.06 18.17
N GLN A 105 -3.86 6.34 18.86
CA GLN A 105 -2.87 5.34 19.29
C GLN A 105 -3.18 4.72 20.66
N SER A 106 -3.89 5.43 21.54
CA SER A 106 -4.17 4.91 22.87
C SER A 106 -5.20 3.78 22.77
N ALA A 107 -4.84 2.61 23.31
CA ALA A 107 -5.71 1.43 23.34
C ALA A 107 -6.98 1.64 24.20
N ALA A 108 -6.98 2.66 25.07
CA ALA A 108 -8.14 3.09 25.83
C ALA A 108 -9.06 4.06 25.06
N VAL A 109 -8.58 4.58 23.91
CA VAL A 109 -9.14 5.74 23.17
C VAL A 109 -9.24 5.49 21.66
N VAL A 110 -9.01 4.27 21.15
CA VAL A 110 -9.75 3.91 19.92
C VAL A 110 -11.21 4.06 20.32
N PRO A 111 -11.94 5.02 19.73
CA PRO A 111 -13.31 5.25 20.10
C PRO A 111 -14.02 3.91 20.02
N SER A 112 -14.48 3.41 21.17
CA SER A 112 -15.25 2.17 21.20
C SER A 112 -16.57 2.34 20.40
N ASP A 113 -16.82 3.57 19.96
CA ASP A 113 -17.85 4.04 19.05
C ASP A 113 -17.28 4.46 17.68
N ALA A 114 -17.94 4.10 16.58
CA ALA A 114 -17.49 4.50 15.25
C ALA A 114 -17.60 6.02 15.04
N GLU A 115 -18.53 6.69 15.73
CA GLU A 115 -18.74 8.14 15.62
C GLU A 115 -17.52 8.94 16.08
N GLY A 116 -16.92 8.59 17.23
CA GLY A 116 -15.68 9.21 17.70
C GLY A 116 -14.53 9.01 16.72
N THR A 117 -14.42 7.82 16.09
CA THR A 117 -13.38 7.55 15.10
C THR A 117 -13.56 8.44 13.88
N SER A 118 -14.79 8.56 13.38
CA SER A 118 -15.13 9.47 12.28
C SER A 118 -14.78 10.93 12.63
N ALA A 119 -15.16 11.40 13.82
CA ALA A 119 -14.89 12.77 14.27
C ALA A 119 -13.39 13.09 14.30
N VAL A 120 -12.56 12.16 14.79
CA VAL A 120 -11.11 12.34 14.85
C VAL A 120 -10.47 12.32 13.46
N LEU A 121 -10.89 11.40 12.58
CA LEU A 121 -10.41 11.36 11.18
C LEU A 121 -10.81 12.62 10.40
N SER A 122 -12.02 13.15 10.64
CA SER A 122 -12.51 14.40 10.06
C SER A 122 -11.64 15.61 10.39
N ILE A 123 -11.00 15.64 11.56
CA ILE A 123 -10.04 16.69 11.92
C ILE A 123 -8.82 16.65 10.99
N CYS A 124 -8.23 15.47 10.78
CA CYS A 124 -7.10 15.27 9.87
C CYS A 124 -7.47 15.63 8.43
N LEU A 125 -8.61 15.13 7.94
CA LEU A 125 -9.08 15.40 6.58
C LEU A 125 -9.29 16.88 6.33
N ARG A 126 -9.83 17.62 7.32
CA ARG A 126 -10.02 19.06 7.19
C ARG A 126 -8.70 19.82 7.16
N LEU A 127 -7.73 19.46 8.01
CA LEU A 127 -6.42 20.09 7.96
C LEU A 127 -5.71 19.80 6.63
N PHE A 128 -5.86 18.58 6.12
CA PHE A 128 -5.31 18.15 4.83
C PHE A 128 -5.94 18.88 3.63
N SER A 129 -7.28 18.96 3.57
CA SER A 129 -7.99 19.50 2.41
C SER A 129 -8.10 21.03 2.39
N ASN A 130 -7.77 21.70 3.51
CA ASN A 130 -7.92 23.14 3.62
C ASN A 130 -6.79 23.85 2.86
N THR A 131 -7.15 24.57 1.81
CA THR A 131 -6.22 25.31 0.95
C THR A 131 -5.46 26.44 1.67
N ARG A 132 -5.94 26.85 2.85
CA ARG A 132 -5.27 27.86 3.69
C ARG A 132 -4.23 27.25 4.62
N THR A 133 -4.22 25.94 4.78
CA THR A 133 -3.23 25.23 5.59
C THR A 133 -1.87 25.28 4.89
N ALA A 134 -0.80 25.53 5.66
CA ALA A 134 0.54 25.52 5.12
C ALA A 134 0.91 24.12 4.55
N PRO A 135 1.68 24.03 3.46
CA PRO A 135 1.91 22.77 2.75
C PRO A 135 2.62 21.70 3.62
N ASN A 136 3.49 22.13 4.54
CA ASN A 136 4.12 21.26 5.54
C ASN A 136 3.09 20.65 6.51
N VAL A 137 2.10 21.42 6.94
CA VAL A 137 1.02 20.95 7.82
C VAL A 137 0.09 20.02 7.04
N ALA A 138 -0.27 20.35 5.80
CA ALA A 138 -1.08 19.48 4.96
C ALA A 138 -0.40 18.12 4.71
N SER A 139 0.91 18.11 4.40
CA SER A 139 1.70 16.88 4.27
C SER A 139 1.72 16.06 5.58
N THR A 140 1.91 16.74 6.72
CA THR A 140 1.85 16.10 8.05
C THR A 140 0.46 15.53 8.33
N ALA A 141 -0.61 16.21 7.93
CA ALA A 141 -1.98 15.74 8.08
C ALA A 141 -2.24 14.48 7.25
N GLY A 142 -1.77 14.43 5.99
CA GLY A 142 -1.85 13.25 5.14
C GLY A 142 -1.08 12.05 5.72
N ALA A 143 0.13 12.26 6.26
CA ALA A 143 0.89 11.22 6.95
C ALA A 143 0.19 10.73 8.22
N THR A 144 -0.34 11.65 9.02
CA THR A 144 -1.11 11.33 10.24
C THR A 144 -2.35 10.51 9.90
N LEU A 145 -3.05 10.86 8.80
CA LEU A 145 -4.24 10.14 8.36
C LEU A 145 -3.93 8.72 7.89
N ARG A 146 -2.83 8.49 7.15
CA ARG A 146 -2.40 7.13 6.82
C ARG A 146 -2.11 6.28 8.06
N GLN A 147 -1.44 6.86 9.06
CA GLN A 147 -1.21 6.18 10.34
C GLN A 147 -2.53 5.88 11.06
N ALA A 148 -3.45 6.85 11.11
CA ALA A 148 -4.77 6.71 11.71
C ALA A 148 -5.56 5.54 11.10
N VAL A 149 -5.65 5.50 9.77
CA VAL A 149 -6.28 4.39 9.03
C VAL A 149 -5.57 3.07 9.31
N GLY A 150 -4.24 3.08 9.36
CA GLY A 150 -3.43 1.93 9.73
C GLY A 150 -3.80 1.35 11.10
N PHE A 151 -4.03 2.21 12.10
CA PHE A 151 -4.49 1.80 13.44
C PHE A 151 -5.91 1.25 13.40
N VAL A 152 -6.86 1.88 12.72
CA VAL A 152 -8.25 1.37 12.61
C VAL A 152 -8.26 -0.07 12.07
N PHE A 153 -7.49 -0.35 11.02
CA PHE A 153 -7.37 -1.69 10.48
C PHE A 153 -6.58 -2.66 11.37
N GLU A 154 -5.62 -2.17 12.17
CA GLU A 154 -4.91 -3.00 13.15
C GLU A 154 -5.84 -3.53 14.23
N HIS A 155 -6.75 -2.68 14.72
CA HIS A 155 -7.74 -3.05 15.71
C HIS A 155 -8.74 -4.06 15.14
N ALA A 156 -9.24 -3.83 13.92
CA ALA A 156 -10.10 -4.79 13.22
C ALA A 156 -9.40 -6.16 12.98
N THR A 157 -8.11 -6.13 12.62
CA THR A 157 -7.30 -7.34 12.42
C THR A 157 -7.11 -8.10 13.74
N SER A 158 -6.89 -7.38 14.83
CA SER A 158 -6.74 -7.93 16.19
C SER A 158 -8.03 -8.57 16.69
N GLU A 159 -9.16 -7.89 16.49
CA GLU A 159 -10.50 -8.39 16.84
C GLU A 159 -10.85 -9.68 16.08
N CYS A 160 -10.46 -9.77 14.80
CA CYS A 160 -10.66 -10.96 13.99
C CYS A 160 -9.66 -12.10 14.28
N GLY A 161 -8.75 -11.94 15.26
CA GLY A 161 -7.75 -12.95 15.61
C GLY A 161 -6.69 -13.19 14.52
N LEU A 162 -6.45 -12.19 13.66
CA LEU A 162 -5.55 -12.30 12.50
C LEU A 162 -4.12 -11.82 12.80
N THR A 163 -3.85 -11.32 14.01
CA THR A 163 -2.52 -10.84 14.38
C THR A 163 -1.51 -11.98 14.49
N ILE A 164 -0.40 -11.84 13.77
CA ILE A 164 0.81 -12.63 14.01
C ILE A 164 1.40 -12.10 15.31
N ALA A 165 1.26 -12.83 16.41
CA ALA A 165 1.72 -12.40 17.73
C ALA A 165 3.21 -12.00 17.68
N PRO A 166 3.60 -10.76 18.05
CA PRO A 166 4.94 -10.55 18.55
C PRO A 166 5.01 -11.22 19.92
N ALA A 167 5.93 -12.17 20.08
CA ALA A 167 6.26 -12.71 21.39
C ALA A 167 6.55 -11.56 22.37
N GLN A 168 5.95 -11.64 23.56
CA GLN A 168 6.12 -10.80 24.75
C GLN A 168 5.17 -9.59 24.92
N ARG A 169 4.11 -9.82 25.69
CA ARG A 169 3.81 -9.05 26.92
C ARG A 169 3.19 -10.01 27.95
N LYS A 170 4.05 -10.59 28.80
CA LYS A 170 3.66 -11.36 29.98
C LYS A 170 3.75 -10.43 31.20
N GLY A 171 2.61 -10.12 31.80
CA GLY A 171 2.47 -9.74 33.22
C GLY A 171 1.27 -10.54 33.74
N VAL A 172 1.45 -11.59 34.55
CA VAL A 172 1.46 -11.53 36.04
C VAL A 172 0.16 -10.87 36.51
N THR A 173 -0.82 -11.49 37.18
CA THR A 173 -0.96 -12.70 38.01
C THR A 173 -2.46 -13.03 38.07
N ALA A 174 -2.89 -14.29 38.14
CA ALA A 174 -3.47 -14.80 39.39
C ALA A 174 -3.51 -16.33 39.40
N SER A 175 -3.02 -16.84 40.52
CA SER A 175 -3.20 -18.20 41.03
C SER A 175 -4.68 -18.48 41.27
N GLU A 176 -5.19 -19.64 40.84
CA GLU A 176 -6.15 -20.39 41.67
C GLU A 176 -6.19 -21.88 41.31
N GLN A 177 -6.46 -22.64 42.36
CA GLN A 177 -6.16 -24.06 42.60
C GLN A 177 -6.83 -25.03 41.64
N GLY A 178 -6.11 -26.11 41.34
CA GLY A 178 -6.64 -27.24 40.59
C GLY A 178 -7.64 -28.08 41.39
N THR A 179 -8.58 -28.66 40.68
CA THR A 179 -9.14 -29.98 41.02
C THR A 179 -9.39 -30.72 39.72
N ALA A 180 -8.70 -31.84 39.54
CA ALA A 180 -8.77 -32.68 38.35
C ALA A 180 -9.96 -33.64 38.45
N VAL A 181 -10.86 -33.60 37.47
CA VAL A 181 -11.77 -34.71 37.13
C VAL A 181 -11.93 -34.73 35.60
N SER A 182 -11.46 -35.80 34.96
CA SER A 182 -11.91 -36.26 33.61
C SER A 182 -13.01 -37.33 33.81
N PRO A 183 -13.75 -37.83 32.80
CA PRO A 183 -13.65 -37.65 31.33
C PRO A 183 -15.00 -37.45 30.58
N GLU A 184 -14.94 -37.41 29.24
CA GLU A 184 -15.95 -37.77 28.21
C GLU A 184 -16.57 -36.68 27.30
N PRO A 185 -16.87 -37.04 26.02
CA PRO A 185 -16.92 -36.12 24.89
C PRO A 185 -18.36 -35.74 24.51
N SER A 186 -18.61 -34.47 24.19
CA SER A 186 -19.90 -34.05 23.62
C SER A 186 -19.72 -32.83 22.71
N THR A 187 -20.02 -33.07 21.42
CA THR A 187 -20.65 -32.19 20.42
C THR A 187 -20.31 -30.69 20.36
N PRO A 188 -20.01 -30.14 19.16
CA PRO A 188 -19.78 -28.71 18.99
C PRO A 188 -21.12 -27.95 19.07
N THR A 189 -21.32 -27.19 20.13
CA THR A 189 -22.36 -26.15 20.19
C THR A 189 -21.94 -24.99 19.29
N PRO A 190 -22.86 -24.42 18.49
CA PRO A 190 -22.54 -23.31 17.58
C PRO A 190 -22.19 -22.07 18.40
N ALA A 191 -21.22 -21.32 17.89
CA ALA A 191 -20.81 -20.04 18.40
C ALA A 191 -22.04 -19.16 18.72
N MET A 192 -22.10 -18.72 19.97
CA MET A 192 -23.02 -17.71 20.45
C MET A 192 -22.94 -16.52 19.50
N ALA A 193 -24.07 -16.16 18.89
CA ALA A 193 -24.19 -14.96 18.07
C ALA A 193 -23.87 -13.73 18.94
N PRO A 194 -23.02 -12.79 18.49
CA PRO A 194 -22.85 -11.53 19.20
C PRO A 194 -24.14 -10.71 19.06
N ASP A 195 -24.55 -10.08 20.15
CA ASP A 195 -25.67 -9.14 20.19
C ASP A 195 -25.44 -8.01 19.16
N ALA A 196 -26.49 -7.62 18.45
CA ALA A 196 -26.43 -6.73 17.27
C ALA A 196 -26.08 -5.26 17.56
N ASP A 197 -25.80 -4.90 18.82
CA ASP A 197 -25.60 -3.53 19.30
C ASP A 197 -24.15 -3.24 19.77
N GLU A 198 -23.22 -4.19 19.66
CA GLU A 198 -21.81 -3.95 19.98
C GLU A 198 -21.10 -3.37 18.74
N GLU A 199 -20.78 -2.08 18.79
CA GLU A 199 -20.08 -1.38 17.73
C GLU A 199 -18.62 -1.87 17.68
N THR A 200 -18.31 -2.70 16.69
CA THR A 200 -17.01 -3.38 16.58
C THR A 200 -15.96 -2.54 15.85
N ALA A 201 -14.67 -2.76 16.15
CA ALA A 201 -13.58 -2.16 15.38
C ALA A 201 -13.63 -2.61 13.91
N THR A 202 -14.08 -3.85 13.69
CA THR A 202 -14.37 -4.43 12.39
C THR A 202 -15.45 -3.65 11.63
N ALA A 203 -16.58 -3.32 12.28
CA ALA A 203 -17.64 -2.52 11.67
C ALA A 203 -17.15 -1.10 11.31
N THR A 204 -16.38 -0.47 12.20
CA THR A 204 -15.77 0.85 11.96
C THR A 204 -14.84 0.84 10.75
N ALA A 205 -13.99 -0.18 10.63
CA ALA A 205 -13.09 -0.34 9.49
C ALA A 205 -13.84 -0.60 8.16
N LEU A 206 -14.97 -1.32 8.20
CA LEU A 206 -15.83 -1.51 7.03
C LEU A 206 -16.47 -0.20 6.55
N LEU A 207 -16.99 0.61 7.48
CA LEU A 207 -17.57 1.93 7.18
C LEU A 207 -16.52 2.86 6.56
N LEU A 208 -15.34 2.94 7.19
CA LEU A 208 -14.21 3.71 6.68
C LEU A 208 -13.81 3.27 5.26
N PHE A 209 -13.68 1.96 5.03
CA PHE A 209 -13.28 1.43 3.73
C PHE A 209 -14.32 1.72 2.63
N ALA A 210 -15.61 1.58 2.96
CA ALA A 210 -16.70 1.86 2.02
C ALA A 210 -16.75 3.34 1.62
N ASP A 211 -16.55 4.25 2.56
CA ASP A 211 -16.50 5.69 2.29
C ASP A 211 -15.23 6.09 1.52
N LEU A 212 -14.07 5.46 1.80
CA LEU A 212 -12.86 5.66 1.00
C LEU A 212 -13.05 5.20 -0.45
N CYS A 213 -13.73 4.06 -0.68
CA CYS A 213 -14.12 3.63 -2.03
C CYS A 213 -15.02 4.66 -2.72
N THR A 214 -15.96 5.25 -1.98
CA THR A 214 -16.90 6.26 -2.50
C THR A 214 -16.17 7.55 -2.87
N LEU A 215 -15.28 8.03 -2.01
CA LEU A 215 -14.41 9.18 -2.24
C LEU A 215 -13.49 8.96 -3.45
N ALA A 216 -12.85 7.80 -3.53
CA ALA A 216 -12.01 7.42 -4.66
C ALA A 216 -12.81 7.26 -5.96
N GLY A 217 -14.13 7.05 -5.90
CA GLY A 217 -15.04 7.11 -7.04
C GLY A 217 -15.48 8.52 -7.45
N GLY A 218 -15.11 9.55 -6.67
CA GLY A 218 -15.57 10.93 -6.84
C GLY A 218 -16.93 11.23 -6.21
N GLY A 219 -17.45 10.33 -5.37
CA GLY A 219 -18.67 10.53 -4.59
C GLY A 219 -18.41 11.21 -3.24
N SER A 220 -19.49 11.41 -2.48
CA SER A 220 -19.43 11.93 -1.10
C SER A 220 -19.56 10.80 -0.08
N PRO A 221 -18.75 10.81 1.00
CA PRO A 221 -18.84 9.81 2.06
C PRO A 221 -20.13 9.98 2.88
N SER A 222 -20.61 8.88 3.44
CA SER A 222 -21.86 8.83 4.22
C SER A 222 -21.62 8.85 5.73
N TRP A 223 -20.53 8.25 6.19
CA TRP A 223 -20.16 8.10 7.59
C TRP A 223 -19.05 9.08 7.99
N LEU A 224 -18.05 9.24 7.12
CA LEU A 224 -16.94 10.17 7.31
C LEU A 224 -17.43 11.60 7.06
N SER A 225 -17.43 12.44 8.09
CA SER A 225 -17.79 13.86 7.95
C SER A 225 -16.64 14.65 7.32
N SER A 226 -16.29 14.30 6.08
CA SER A 226 -15.14 14.87 5.37
C SER A 226 -15.53 16.07 4.52
N PRO A 227 -14.70 17.13 4.48
CA PRO A 227 -14.73 18.06 3.35
C PRO A 227 -14.35 17.33 2.03
N PRO A 228 -14.58 17.96 0.86
CA PRO A 228 -14.13 17.42 -0.41
C PRO A 228 -12.63 17.15 -0.38
N VAL A 229 -12.23 15.91 -0.66
CA VAL A 229 -10.83 15.51 -0.73
C VAL A 229 -10.43 15.14 -2.16
N PRO A 230 -9.16 15.35 -2.55
CA PRO A 230 -8.64 14.87 -3.82
C PRO A 230 -8.86 13.37 -4.00
N ARG A 231 -9.16 12.97 -5.23
CA ARG A 231 -9.44 11.59 -5.57
C ARG A 231 -8.17 10.75 -5.47
N SER A 232 -7.05 11.33 -5.90
CA SER A 232 -5.71 10.77 -5.74
C SER A 232 -5.44 10.38 -4.29
N PHE A 233 -5.74 11.27 -3.33
CA PHE A 233 -5.51 10.99 -1.92
C PHE A 233 -6.34 9.81 -1.38
N ALA A 234 -7.63 9.71 -1.75
CA ALA A 234 -8.45 8.57 -1.35
C ALA A 234 -7.93 7.25 -1.93
N LEU A 235 -7.48 7.25 -3.20
CA LEU A 235 -6.85 6.09 -3.83
C LEU A 235 -5.52 5.71 -3.17
N GLU A 236 -4.72 6.69 -2.76
CA GLU A 236 -3.46 6.45 -2.03
C GLU A 236 -3.71 5.74 -0.69
N ILE A 237 -4.76 6.15 0.05
CA ILE A 237 -5.14 5.45 1.29
C ILE A 237 -5.67 4.04 0.98
N LEU A 238 -6.49 3.87 -0.06
CA LEU A 238 -7.00 2.54 -0.44
C LEU A 238 -5.87 1.60 -0.84
N GLU A 239 -4.93 2.07 -1.66
CA GLU A 239 -3.74 1.32 -2.06
C GLU A 239 -2.93 0.91 -0.82
N PHE A 240 -2.68 1.85 0.11
CA PHE A 240 -1.99 1.57 1.37
C PHE A 240 -2.69 0.48 2.20
N ILE A 241 -4.01 0.54 2.36
CA ILE A 241 -4.78 -0.47 3.09
C ILE A 241 -4.65 -1.84 2.42
N LEU A 242 -4.88 -1.90 1.11
CA LEU A 242 -4.82 -3.14 0.33
C LEU A 242 -3.41 -3.75 0.33
N ALA A 243 -2.38 -2.89 0.30
CA ALA A 243 -0.98 -3.29 0.34
C ALA A 243 -0.55 -3.75 1.73
N THR A 244 -1.06 -3.18 2.81
CA THR A 244 -0.55 -3.49 4.17
C THR A 244 -1.41 -4.49 4.95
N ARG A 245 -2.71 -4.57 4.67
CA ARG A 245 -3.69 -5.35 5.46
C ARG A 245 -4.41 -6.41 4.62
N ALA A 246 -3.70 -7.06 3.69
CA ALA A 246 -4.33 -7.98 2.74
C ALA A 246 -4.99 -9.21 3.40
N ASP A 247 -4.50 -9.62 4.55
CA ASP A 247 -4.99 -10.75 5.35
C ASP A 247 -6.46 -10.59 5.77
N ILE A 248 -6.88 -9.39 6.19
CA ILE A 248 -8.28 -9.16 6.61
C ILE A 248 -9.25 -9.32 5.43
N PHE A 249 -8.87 -8.87 4.23
CA PHE A 249 -9.68 -9.02 3.02
C PHE A 249 -9.75 -10.47 2.52
N MET A 250 -8.71 -11.26 2.80
CA MET A 250 -8.66 -12.68 2.44
C MET A 250 -9.44 -13.56 3.41
N ARG A 251 -9.56 -13.18 4.69
CA ARG A 251 -10.10 -14.05 5.75
C ARG A 251 -11.46 -13.61 6.30
N VAL A 252 -11.89 -12.37 6.06
CA VAL A 252 -13.18 -11.84 6.56
C VAL A 252 -14.11 -11.56 5.39
N ASP A 253 -15.25 -12.25 5.34
CA ASP A 253 -16.20 -12.22 4.22
C ASP A 253 -16.75 -10.81 3.91
N ALA A 254 -16.97 -9.99 4.95
CA ALA A 254 -17.46 -8.62 4.77
C ALA A 254 -16.47 -7.74 3.97
N PHE A 255 -15.17 -7.82 4.29
CA PHE A 255 -14.12 -7.13 3.55
C PHE A 255 -13.94 -7.72 2.15
N ASN A 256 -14.04 -9.04 2.03
CA ASN A 256 -13.99 -9.74 0.76
C ASN A 256 -15.05 -9.22 -0.22
N LYS A 257 -16.28 -9.09 0.26
CA LYS A 257 -17.41 -8.57 -0.50
C LYS A 257 -17.20 -7.13 -0.92
N LEU A 258 -16.72 -6.26 -0.02
CA LEU A 258 -16.40 -4.87 -0.38
C LEU A 258 -15.29 -4.77 -1.44
N LEU A 259 -14.24 -5.60 -1.33
CA LEU A 259 -13.19 -5.67 -2.35
C LEU A 259 -13.78 -6.05 -3.72
N ARG A 260 -14.60 -7.10 -3.79
CA ARG A 260 -15.25 -7.56 -5.04
C ARG A 260 -16.24 -6.57 -5.61
N GLU A 261 -17.10 -5.97 -4.79
CA GLU A 261 -18.22 -5.16 -5.28
C GLU A 261 -17.83 -3.69 -5.51
N ARG A 262 -17.00 -3.12 -4.62
CA ARG A 262 -16.68 -1.69 -4.63
C ARG A 262 -15.33 -1.40 -5.27
N VAL A 263 -14.27 -2.08 -4.84
CA VAL A 263 -12.91 -1.79 -5.35
C VAL A 263 -12.76 -2.24 -6.81
N VAL A 264 -13.19 -3.47 -7.14
CA VAL A 264 -13.11 -3.95 -8.54
C VAL A 264 -13.92 -3.04 -9.46
N SER A 265 -15.16 -2.70 -9.08
CA SER A 265 -16.01 -1.81 -9.88
C SER A 265 -15.37 -0.42 -10.02
N LEU A 266 -14.83 0.13 -8.93
CA LEU A 266 -14.12 1.41 -8.94
C LEU A 266 -12.95 1.37 -9.93
N VAL A 267 -12.07 0.39 -9.82
CA VAL A 267 -10.88 0.25 -10.65
C VAL A 267 -11.27 0.06 -12.12
N MET A 268 -12.21 -0.84 -12.41
CA MET A 268 -12.72 -1.09 -13.77
C MET A 268 -13.26 0.17 -14.44
N VAL A 269 -14.17 0.89 -13.79
CA VAL A 269 -14.79 2.09 -14.35
C VAL A 269 -13.75 3.19 -14.55
N SER A 270 -12.83 3.32 -13.61
CA SER A 270 -11.88 4.43 -13.57
C SER A 270 -10.74 4.26 -14.56
N LEU A 271 -10.19 3.05 -14.67
CA LEU A 271 -9.18 2.71 -15.68
C LEU A 271 -9.75 2.98 -17.07
N ASN A 272 -10.91 2.42 -17.39
CA ASN A 272 -11.57 2.62 -18.68
C ASN A 272 -11.79 4.10 -19.00
N ALA A 273 -12.29 4.88 -18.03
CA ALA A 273 -12.51 6.31 -18.21
C ALA A 273 -11.21 7.08 -18.48
N THR A 274 -10.10 6.68 -17.84
CA THR A 274 -8.78 7.32 -18.06
C THR A 274 -8.10 6.86 -19.35
N SER A 275 -8.24 5.59 -19.74
CA SER A 275 -7.63 5.03 -20.96
C SER A 275 -8.25 5.61 -22.24
N THR A 276 -9.49 6.10 -22.20
CA THR A 276 -10.12 6.76 -23.35
C THR A 276 -9.77 8.25 -23.49
N ARG A 277 -9.04 8.84 -22.52
CA ARG A 277 -8.70 10.27 -22.57
C ARG A 277 -7.53 10.50 -23.54
N SER A 278 -7.78 11.37 -24.52
CA SER A 278 -6.78 11.78 -25.52
C SER A 278 -5.58 12.49 -24.87
N ALA A 279 -4.41 12.30 -25.46
CA ALA A 279 -3.08 12.73 -25.00
C ALA A 279 -2.88 14.25 -24.79
N GLY A 280 -3.87 15.10 -25.08
CA GLY A 280 -3.67 16.55 -25.25
C GLY A 280 -3.88 17.48 -24.05
N SER A 281 -4.31 17.01 -22.87
CA SER A 281 -4.45 17.87 -21.68
C SER A 281 -4.68 17.08 -20.38
N ALA A 282 -3.79 16.15 -20.03
CA ALA A 282 -3.91 15.48 -18.74
C ALA A 282 -3.55 16.48 -17.62
N THR A 283 -4.48 16.74 -16.70
CA THR A 283 -4.20 17.53 -15.49
C THR A 283 -3.33 16.72 -14.53
N ASP A 284 -2.55 17.38 -13.67
CA ASP A 284 -1.70 16.71 -12.67
C ASP A 284 -2.50 15.71 -11.82
N GLU A 285 -3.71 16.08 -11.40
CA GLU A 285 -4.61 15.20 -10.64
C GLU A 285 -5.06 13.96 -11.45
N ALA A 286 -5.26 14.09 -12.77
CA ALA A 286 -5.64 12.96 -13.61
C ALA A 286 -4.47 11.97 -13.78
N VAL A 287 -3.25 12.47 -13.92
CA VAL A 287 -2.02 11.67 -13.98
C VAL A 287 -1.80 10.94 -12.65
N ALA A 288 -1.87 11.66 -11.53
CA ALA A 288 -1.75 11.08 -10.19
C ALA A 288 -2.83 10.02 -9.91
N THR A 289 -4.09 10.30 -10.28
CA THR A 289 -5.19 9.34 -10.15
C THR A 289 -4.94 8.07 -10.97
N HIS A 290 -4.51 8.20 -12.23
CA HIS A 290 -4.24 7.03 -13.07
C HIS A 290 -3.06 6.20 -12.56
N ARG A 291 -1.97 6.86 -12.13
CA ARG A 291 -0.82 6.19 -11.50
C ARG A 291 -1.23 5.37 -10.28
N LEU A 292 -2.05 5.95 -9.41
CA LEU A 292 -2.54 5.25 -8.20
C LEU A 292 -3.51 4.11 -8.54
N LEU A 293 -4.31 4.25 -9.60
CA LEU A 293 -5.16 3.16 -10.09
C LEU A 293 -4.33 1.99 -10.61
N THR A 294 -3.30 2.23 -11.42
CA THR A 294 -2.43 1.14 -11.93
C THR A 294 -1.61 0.50 -10.82
N GLN A 295 -1.16 1.28 -9.81
CA GLN A 295 -0.55 0.73 -8.59
C GLN A 295 -1.53 -0.13 -7.79
N THR A 296 -2.78 0.33 -7.64
CA THR A 296 -3.84 -0.48 -6.99
C THR A 296 -4.08 -1.79 -7.74
N VAL A 297 -4.08 -1.77 -9.08
CA VAL A 297 -4.16 -2.99 -9.90
C VAL A 297 -2.99 -3.92 -9.62
N ALA A 298 -1.75 -3.41 -9.60
CA ALA A 298 -0.57 -4.21 -9.31
C ALA A 298 -0.64 -4.87 -7.91
N THR A 299 -1.12 -4.12 -6.90
CA THR A 299 -1.37 -4.66 -5.56
C THR A 299 -2.45 -5.74 -5.60
N ILE A 300 -3.53 -5.54 -6.37
CA ILE A 300 -4.60 -6.54 -6.56
C ILE A 300 -4.09 -7.82 -7.21
N THR A 301 -3.37 -7.71 -8.32
CA THR A 301 -2.85 -8.87 -9.05
C THR A 301 -1.81 -9.65 -8.25
N LYS A 302 -1.04 -8.99 -7.38
CA LYS A 302 -0.05 -9.66 -6.53
C LYS A 302 -0.67 -10.35 -5.31
N LYS A 303 -1.56 -9.66 -4.59
CA LYS A 303 -2.05 -10.10 -3.26
C LYS A 303 -3.41 -10.80 -3.30
N PHE A 304 -4.28 -10.43 -4.23
CA PHE A 304 -5.68 -10.87 -4.28
C PHE A 304 -5.99 -11.78 -5.47
N PHE A 305 -4.98 -12.24 -6.21
CA PHE A 305 -5.15 -13.11 -7.37
C PHE A 305 -5.99 -14.36 -7.10
N THR A 306 -5.73 -15.06 -5.99
CA THR A 306 -6.46 -16.29 -5.64
C THR A 306 -7.93 -16.02 -5.35
N LEU A 307 -8.27 -14.78 -5.01
CA LEU A 307 -9.63 -14.36 -4.75
C LEU A 307 -10.32 -13.86 -6.04
N LEU A 308 -9.59 -13.12 -6.88
CA LEU A 308 -10.13 -12.38 -8.02
C LEU A 308 -9.49 -12.81 -9.36
N PRO A 309 -9.45 -14.11 -9.73
CA PRO A 309 -8.75 -14.53 -10.93
C PRO A 309 -9.38 -13.93 -12.19
N THR A 310 -10.70 -13.93 -12.33
CA THR A 310 -11.36 -13.38 -13.52
C THR A 310 -11.13 -11.88 -13.68
N GLU A 311 -11.19 -11.12 -12.59
CA GLU A 311 -11.02 -9.68 -12.57
C GLU A 311 -9.56 -9.30 -12.81
N CYS A 312 -8.61 -10.05 -12.23
CA CYS A 312 -7.19 -9.88 -12.51
C CYS A 312 -6.86 -10.08 -13.99
N MET A 313 -7.49 -11.05 -14.66
CA MET A 313 -7.32 -11.24 -16.12
C MET A 313 -7.76 -9.99 -16.90
N VAL A 314 -8.93 -9.43 -16.55
CA VAL A 314 -9.45 -8.23 -17.21
C VAL A 314 -8.54 -7.03 -16.93
N PHE A 315 -8.06 -6.87 -15.69
CA PHE A 315 -7.12 -5.81 -15.34
C PHE A 315 -5.79 -5.91 -16.09
N LEU A 316 -5.18 -7.09 -16.13
CA LEU A 316 -3.91 -7.33 -16.84
C LEU A 316 -4.09 -7.11 -18.35
N THR A 317 -5.22 -7.51 -18.92
CA THR A 317 -5.54 -7.23 -20.33
C THR A 317 -5.71 -5.73 -20.60
N SER A 318 -6.35 -5.00 -19.68
CA SER A 318 -6.48 -3.54 -19.76
C SER A 318 -5.11 -2.84 -19.66
N LEU A 319 -4.23 -3.29 -18.76
CA LEU A 319 -2.86 -2.80 -18.67
C LEU A 319 -2.08 -3.07 -19.97
N LEU A 320 -2.20 -4.27 -20.55
CA LEU A 320 -1.58 -4.59 -21.84
C LEU A 320 -2.05 -3.64 -22.96
N GLN A 321 -3.34 -3.26 -22.98
CA GLN A 321 -3.83 -2.23 -23.90
C GLN A 321 -3.22 -0.85 -23.61
N GLY A 322 -3.01 -0.52 -22.32
CA GLY A 322 -2.32 0.69 -21.88
C GLY A 322 -0.86 0.81 -22.35
N THR A 323 -0.20 -0.31 -22.65
CA THR A 323 1.15 -0.34 -23.26
C THR A 323 1.16 -0.13 -24.78
N SER A 324 0.00 0.11 -25.40
CA SER A 324 -0.08 0.35 -26.85
C SER A 324 0.68 1.63 -27.22
N PRO A 325 1.43 1.65 -28.35
CA PRO A 325 2.12 2.85 -28.82
C PRO A 325 1.18 4.02 -29.16
N SER A 326 -0.13 3.77 -29.24
CA SER A 326 -1.15 4.82 -29.40
C SER A 326 -1.40 5.64 -28.13
N MET A 327 -0.95 5.15 -26.98
CA MET A 327 -1.16 5.78 -25.67
C MET A 327 -0.02 6.76 -25.37
N PRO A 328 -0.27 7.85 -24.62
CA PRO A 328 0.77 8.77 -24.17
C PRO A 328 1.81 8.05 -23.30
N LEU A 329 3.04 8.54 -23.31
CA LEU A 329 4.19 7.94 -22.63
C LEU A 329 3.91 7.73 -21.14
N TRP A 330 3.34 8.70 -20.44
CA TRP A 330 3.05 8.56 -19.01
C TRP A 330 2.05 7.42 -18.71
N GLN A 331 1.10 7.14 -19.61
CA GLN A 331 0.18 6.00 -19.46
C GLN A 331 0.88 4.67 -19.75
N ARG A 332 1.71 4.62 -20.80
CA ARG A 332 2.53 3.45 -21.12
C ARG A 332 3.46 3.11 -19.95
N LEU A 333 4.11 4.11 -19.36
CA LEU A 333 4.96 3.95 -18.17
C LEU A 333 4.18 3.41 -16.97
N CYS A 334 3.01 3.97 -16.67
CA CYS A 334 2.13 3.44 -15.61
C CYS A 334 1.77 1.97 -15.83
N ALA A 335 1.42 1.61 -17.07
CA ALA A 335 1.00 0.26 -17.42
C ALA A 335 2.18 -0.73 -17.36
N LEU A 336 3.33 -0.36 -17.92
CA LEU A 336 4.55 -1.17 -17.89
C LEU A 336 5.04 -1.40 -16.46
N ASP A 337 5.05 -0.37 -15.62
CA ASP A 337 5.48 -0.50 -14.23
C ASP A 337 4.54 -1.40 -13.41
N ALA A 338 3.22 -1.29 -13.65
CA ALA A 338 2.25 -2.19 -13.03
C ALA A 338 2.40 -3.64 -13.51
N LEU A 339 2.66 -3.87 -14.80
CA LEU A 339 2.95 -5.20 -15.35
C LEU A 339 4.26 -5.77 -14.81
N ARG A 340 5.31 -4.94 -14.71
CA ARG A 340 6.60 -5.28 -14.08
C ARG A 340 6.40 -5.75 -12.65
N ALA A 341 5.64 -5.00 -11.86
CA ALA A 341 5.30 -5.37 -10.49
C ALA A 341 4.50 -6.68 -10.39
N ALA A 342 3.61 -6.95 -11.35
CA ALA A 342 2.81 -8.16 -11.41
C ALA A 342 3.64 -9.42 -11.73
N VAL A 343 4.70 -9.30 -12.52
CA VAL A 343 5.58 -10.43 -12.90
C VAL A 343 6.91 -10.49 -12.13
N GLY A 344 7.13 -9.59 -11.18
CA GLY A 344 8.36 -9.55 -10.39
C GLY A 344 8.49 -10.67 -9.35
N ASP A 345 7.42 -11.44 -9.09
CA ASP A 345 7.40 -12.57 -8.17
C ASP A 345 7.10 -13.88 -8.92
N PHE A 346 8.00 -14.85 -8.82
CA PHE A 346 7.90 -16.13 -9.53
C PHE A 346 6.64 -16.91 -9.16
N ALA A 347 6.17 -16.81 -7.90
CA ALA A 347 4.94 -17.48 -7.47
C ALA A 347 3.71 -16.90 -8.19
N THR A 348 3.71 -15.60 -8.45
CA THR A 348 2.66 -14.92 -9.22
C THR A 348 2.73 -15.28 -10.70
N VAL A 349 3.93 -15.34 -11.29
CA VAL A 349 4.13 -15.81 -12.68
C VAL A 349 3.64 -17.25 -12.86
N GLY A 350 3.98 -18.16 -11.93
CA GLY A 350 3.51 -19.54 -11.98
C GLY A 350 1.98 -19.64 -11.89
N ARG A 351 1.37 -18.84 -11.01
CA ARG A 351 -0.09 -18.76 -10.89
C ARG A 351 -0.76 -18.23 -12.16
N PHE A 352 -0.19 -17.20 -12.80
CA PHE A 352 -0.68 -16.70 -14.09
C PHE A 352 -0.54 -17.75 -15.19
N ALA A 353 0.60 -18.44 -15.25
CA ALA A 353 0.84 -19.51 -16.19
C ALA A 353 -0.16 -20.66 -16.00
N ALA A 354 -0.49 -21.05 -14.77
CA ALA A 354 -1.45 -22.12 -14.49
C ALA A 354 -2.89 -21.71 -14.79
N GLN A 355 -3.29 -20.48 -14.43
CA GLN A 355 -4.68 -20.03 -14.52
C GLN A 355 -5.05 -19.51 -15.91
N TYR A 356 -4.09 -18.95 -16.64
CA TYR A 356 -4.29 -18.32 -17.95
C TYR A 356 -3.45 -18.99 -19.05
N ALA A 357 -3.09 -20.26 -18.86
CA ALA A 357 -2.53 -21.07 -19.94
C ALA A 357 -3.54 -21.12 -21.08
N THR A 358 -3.22 -20.40 -22.16
CA THR A 358 -3.96 -20.38 -23.42
C THR A 358 -5.39 -19.82 -23.28
N ASP A 359 -5.53 -18.49 -23.47
CA ASP A 359 -6.86 -17.87 -23.68
C ASP A 359 -7.54 -18.44 -24.94
N GLU A 360 -8.83 -18.18 -25.17
CA GLU A 360 -9.56 -18.59 -26.39
C GLU A 360 -8.86 -18.15 -27.70
N ARG A 361 -7.95 -17.16 -27.60
CA ARG A 361 -7.11 -16.60 -28.66
C ARG A 361 -5.75 -17.30 -28.85
N GLY A 362 -5.41 -18.27 -28.02
CA GLY A 362 -4.18 -19.08 -28.16
C GLY A 362 -2.91 -18.47 -27.57
N THR A 363 -2.97 -17.37 -26.80
CA THR A 363 -1.79 -16.69 -26.26
C THR A 363 -1.75 -16.71 -24.74
N ASN A 364 -0.61 -17.10 -24.15
CA ASN A 364 -0.37 -17.03 -22.71
C ASN A 364 -0.25 -15.57 -22.24
N LEU A 365 -0.86 -15.24 -21.09
CA LEU A 365 -0.80 -13.90 -20.53
C LEU A 365 0.63 -13.47 -20.20
N VAL A 366 1.46 -14.37 -19.67
CA VAL A 366 2.87 -14.11 -19.35
C VAL A 366 3.66 -13.78 -20.62
N ALA A 367 3.40 -14.53 -21.72
CA ALA A 367 3.99 -14.25 -23.02
C ALA A 367 3.50 -12.91 -23.61
N SER A 368 2.25 -12.54 -23.35
CA SER A 368 1.70 -11.24 -23.76
C SER A 368 2.36 -10.07 -23.03
N ILE A 369 2.67 -10.23 -21.74
CA ILE A 369 3.44 -9.25 -20.95
C ILE A 369 4.87 -9.13 -21.47
N ALA A 370 5.54 -10.26 -21.72
CA ALA A 370 6.86 -10.27 -22.33
C ALA A 370 6.86 -9.58 -23.70
N SER A 371 5.82 -9.81 -24.51
CA SER A 371 5.65 -9.19 -25.83
C SER A 371 5.45 -7.68 -25.75
N ALA A 372 4.70 -7.20 -24.75
CA ALA A 372 4.54 -5.77 -24.51
C ALA A 372 5.88 -5.10 -24.14
N ALA A 373 6.67 -5.70 -23.24
CA ALA A 373 8.00 -5.20 -22.89
C ALA A 373 8.98 -5.28 -24.07
N ALA A 374 8.98 -6.38 -24.83
CA ALA A 374 9.79 -6.51 -26.03
C ALA A 374 9.47 -5.45 -27.09
N ARG A 375 8.18 -5.12 -27.27
CA ARG A 375 7.74 -4.07 -28.19
C ARG A 375 8.28 -2.70 -27.78
N GLU A 376 8.35 -2.40 -26.49
CA GLU A 376 8.94 -1.15 -25.98
C GLU A 376 10.44 -1.08 -26.29
N VAL A 377 11.17 -2.18 -26.14
CA VAL A 377 12.58 -2.27 -26.53
C VAL A 377 12.77 -2.02 -28.02
N HIS A 378 11.96 -2.66 -28.87
CA HIS A 378 12.07 -2.51 -30.32
C HIS A 378 11.52 -1.17 -30.85
N ALA A 379 10.75 -0.42 -30.06
CA ALA A 379 10.18 0.86 -30.47
C ALA A 379 11.20 2.01 -30.41
N LEU A 380 12.27 1.87 -29.64
CA LEU A 380 13.26 2.92 -29.41
C LEU A 380 14.58 2.63 -30.15
N PRO A 381 15.23 3.65 -30.73
CA PRO A 381 16.51 3.49 -31.41
C PRO A 381 17.63 3.24 -30.39
N LEU A 382 18.16 2.01 -30.35
CA LEU A 382 19.25 1.62 -29.45
C LEU A 382 20.63 2.15 -29.86
N ASP A 383 20.74 2.80 -31.02
CA ASP A 383 21.94 3.49 -31.50
C ASP A 383 22.02 4.95 -31.06
N GLU A 384 20.93 5.50 -30.48
CA GLU A 384 20.86 6.91 -30.10
C GLU A 384 21.44 7.15 -28.69
N PRO A 385 22.52 7.95 -28.54
CA PRO A 385 23.16 8.19 -27.25
C PRO A 385 22.26 8.93 -26.26
N LEU A 386 21.31 9.73 -26.76
CA LEU A 386 20.33 10.44 -25.93
C LEU A 386 19.42 9.49 -25.14
N ILE A 387 19.25 8.24 -25.60
CA ILE A 387 18.47 7.21 -24.91
C ILE A 387 19.42 6.28 -24.14
N MET A 388 20.51 5.84 -24.77
CA MET A 388 21.43 4.85 -24.20
C MET A 388 22.24 5.40 -23.02
N ASP A 389 22.66 6.67 -23.03
CA ASP A 389 23.44 7.24 -21.92
C ASP A 389 22.61 7.34 -20.62
N PRO A 390 21.37 7.88 -20.63
CA PRO A 390 20.49 7.80 -19.48
C PRO A 390 20.19 6.37 -19.05
N LEU A 391 19.97 5.45 -20.00
CA LEU A 391 19.73 4.03 -19.71
C LEU A 391 20.90 3.41 -18.92
N HIS A 392 22.13 3.61 -19.38
CA HIS A 392 23.33 3.12 -18.69
C HIS A 392 23.46 3.71 -17.29
N SER A 393 23.16 5.01 -17.12
CA SER A 393 23.15 5.68 -15.82
C SER A 393 22.12 5.07 -14.86
N LEU A 394 20.91 4.77 -15.35
CA LEU A 394 19.85 4.13 -14.58
C LEU A 394 20.30 2.74 -14.07
N PHE A 395 20.83 1.88 -14.95
CA PHE A 395 21.30 0.55 -14.54
C PHE A 395 22.54 0.60 -13.64
N ALA A 396 23.42 1.58 -13.79
CA ALA A 396 24.51 1.82 -12.85
C ALA A 396 23.99 2.25 -11.46
N GLY A 397 22.88 2.99 -11.42
CA GLY A 397 22.15 3.31 -10.19
C GLY A 397 21.52 2.08 -9.56
N VAL A 398 20.83 1.25 -10.36
CA VAL A 398 20.21 -0.02 -9.92
C VAL A 398 21.27 -0.94 -9.31
N ALA A 399 22.45 -1.05 -9.94
CA ALA A 399 23.57 -1.82 -9.40
C ALA A 399 24.08 -1.31 -8.03
N LYS A 400 23.82 -0.04 -7.70
CA LYS A 400 24.13 0.58 -6.40
C LYS A 400 22.95 0.55 -5.42
N GLY A 401 21.85 -0.10 -5.77
CA GLY A 401 20.65 -0.22 -4.94
C GLY A 401 19.66 0.94 -5.08
N VAL A 402 19.77 1.77 -6.13
CA VAL A 402 18.74 2.77 -6.45
C VAL A 402 17.53 2.07 -7.07
N GLU A 403 16.35 2.29 -6.52
CA GLU A 403 15.12 1.71 -7.04
C GLU A 403 14.74 2.32 -8.40
N LEU A 404 14.41 1.45 -9.37
CA LEU A 404 13.94 1.87 -10.68
C LEU A 404 12.47 2.30 -10.58
N THR A 405 12.19 3.57 -10.91
CA THR A 405 10.87 4.19 -10.85
C THR A 405 10.45 4.76 -12.20
N ALA A 406 9.14 4.75 -12.46
CA ALA A 406 8.55 5.16 -13.74
C ALA A 406 8.50 6.68 -13.98
N GLU A 407 8.56 7.50 -12.93
CA GLU A 407 8.64 8.97 -13.03
C GLU A 407 7.54 9.56 -13.94
N VAL A 408 6.30 9.11 -13.66
CA VAL A 408 5.10 9.34 -14.49
C VAL A 408 4.76 10.83 -14.60
N GLU A 409 4.83 11.58 -13.50
CA GLU A 409 4.53 13.02 -13.53
C GLU A 409 5.54 13.79 -14.40
N ALA A 410 6.81 13.38 -14.39
CA ALA A 410 7.84 13.98 -15.24
C ALA A 410 7.58 13.68 -16.73
N ALA A 411 7.18 12.46 -17.07
CA ALA A 411 6.81 12.08 -18.43
C ALA A 411 5.60 12.88 -18.94
N ALA A 412 4.57 13.05 -18.12
CA ALA A 412 3.41 13.86 -18.48
C ALA A 412 3.76 15.34 -18.69
N ALA A 413 4.65 15.88 -17.84
CA ALA A 413 5.15 17.25 -18.00
C ALA A 413 5.97 17.41 -19.30
N ALA A 414 6.85 16.46 -19.59
CA ALA A 414 7.70 16.47 -20.78
C ALA A 414 6.89 16.45 -22.09
N GLU A 415 5.79 15.67 -22.14
CA GLU A 415 4.89 15.63 -23.31
C GLU A 415 4.11 16.93 -23.51
N ASN A 416 3.74 17.62 -22.43
CA ASN A 416 3.02 18.90 -22.51
C ASN A 416 3.93 20.06 -22.93
N THR A 417 5.21 20.00 -22.58
CA THR A 417 6.20 21.01 -22.97
C THR A 417 6.84 20.63 -24.31
N ASN A 418 6.27 21.11 -25.42
CA ASN A 418 6.91 21.04 -26.76
C ASN A 418 8.31 21.71 -26.83
N SER A 419 8.77 22.36 -25.75
CA SER A 419 10.09 22.93 -25.60
C SER A 419 10.90 22.12 -24.58
N GLY A 420 11.89 21.37 -25.06
CA GLY A 420 12.78 20.58 -24.21
C GLY A 420 13.35 21.37 -23.03
N GLY A 421 13.16 20.82 -21.82
CA GLY A 421 14.05 21.00 -20.67
C GLY A 421 14.35 22.41 -20.16
N ALA A 422 13.60 23.45 -20.54
CA ALA A 422 13.99 24.83 -20.21
C ALA A 422 13.93 25.17 -18.70
N ASN A 423 13.27 24.35 -17.87
CA ASN A 423 13.08 24.60 -16.43
C ASN A 423 13.62 23.49 -15.51
N GLY A 424 14.65 22.73 -15.93
CA GLY A 424 15.29 21.73 -15.07
C GLY A 424 14.45 20.47 -14.79
N GLY A 425 13.39 20.25 -15.58
CA GLY A 425 12.65 18.98 -15.60
C GLY A 425 13.27 17.96 -16.55
N MET A 426 12.88 16.70 -16.40
CA MET A 426 13.37 15.60 -17.24
C MET A 426 12.98 15.80 -18.71
N SER A 427 13.89 15.49 -19.63
CA SER A 427 13.62 15.51 -21.07
C SER A 427 12.77 14.31 -21.51
N LEU A 428 12.17 14.41 -22.70
CA LEU A 428 11.36 13.32 -23.26
C LEU A 428 12.20 12.05 -23.48
N ALA A 429 13.39 12.18 -24.07
CA ALA A 429 14.31 11.05 -24.30
C ALA A 429 14.74 10.35 -23.01
N GLU A 430 14.94 11.14 -21.94
CA GLU A 430 15.21 10.63 -20.61
C GLU A 430 14.02 9.85 -20.00
N CYS A 431 12.79 10.30 -20.25
CA CYS A 431 11.57 9.56 -19.85
C CYS A 431 11.38 8.28 -20.69
N GLU A 432 11.69 8.33 -21.99
CA GLU A 432 11.69 7.15 -22.87
C GLU A 432 12.75 6.13 -22.43
N ALA A 433 13.94 6.57 -22.05
CA ALA A 433 14.99 5.71 -21.49
C ALA A 433 14.55 5.03 -20.18
N ARG A 434 13.71 5.69 -19.37
CA ARG A 434 13.09 5.07 -18.18
C ARG A 434 12.06 4.00 -18.54
N GLY A 435 11.24 4.26 -19.56
CA GLY A 435 10.33 3.25 -20.11
C GLY A 435 11.08 2.02 -20.61
N LEU A 436 12.18 2.24 -21.33
CA LEU A 436 13.09 1.20 -21.78
C LEU A 436 13.68 0.43 -20.59
N ALA A 437 14.17 1.12 -19.55
CA ALA A 437 14.71 0.48 -18.36
C ALA A 437 13.68 -0.44 -17.67
N ILE A 438 12.42 0.01 -17.54
CA ILE A 438 11.32 -0.78 -16.96
C ILE A 438 11.01 -2.00 -17.82
N ALA A 439 11.00 -1.85 -19.15
CA ALA A 439 10.80 -2.95 -20.08
C ALA A 439 11.92 -4.00 -19.94
N ILE A 440 13.18 -3.57 -19.88
CA ILE A 440 14.35 -4.44 -19.69
C ILE A 440 14.27 -5.17 -18.35
N ASP A 441 13.97 -4.47 -17.24
CA ASP A 441 13.82 -5.10 -15.93
C ASP A 441 12.66 -6.10 -15.90
N THR A 442 11.58 -5.85 -16.65
CA THR A 442 10.47 -6.79 -16.82
C THR A 442 10.92 -8.06 -17.53
N LEU A 443 11.64 -7.95 -18.66
CA LEU A 443 12.18 -9.09 -19.40
C LEU A 443 13.17 -9.91 -18.54
N CYS A 444 14.08 -9.23 -17.83
CA CYS A 444 15.06 -9.88 -16.96
C CYS A 444 14.39 -10.56 -15.76
N SER A 445 13.37 -9.93 -15.16
CA SER A 445 12.61 -10.51 -14.05
C SER A 445 11.80 -11.75 -14.47
N LEU A 446 11.32 -11.79 -15.72
CA LEU A 446 10.69 -12.99 -16.29
C LEU A 446 11.68 -14.14 -16.45
N CYS A 447 12.91 -13.88 -16.92
CA CYS A 447 13.96 -14.90 -16.97
C CYS A 447 14.28 -15.47 -15.57
N ARG A 448 14.46 -14.58 -14.58
CA ARG A 448 14.68 -14.97 -13.17
C ARG A 448 13.50 -15.76 -12.60
N SER A 449 12.27 -15.38 -12.95
CA SER A 449 11.07 -16.10 -12.53
C SER A 449 10.98 -17.49 -13.16
N CYS A 450 11.41 -17.65 -14.41
CA CYS A 450 11.47 -18.97 -15.06
C CYS A 450 12.46 -19.91 -14.35
N GLU A 451 13.62 -19.40 -13.93
CA GLU A 451 14.60 -20.15 -13.12
C GLU A 451 13.98 -20.61 -11.80
N ALA A 452 13.42 -19.68 -11.02
CA ALA A 452 12.79 -20.01 -9.74
C ALA A 452 11.61 -20.99 -9.89
N LEU A 453 10.84 -20.91 -10.98
CA LEU A 453 9.77 -21.87 -11.28
C LEU A 453 10.32 -23.26 -11.63
N ALA A 454 11.42 -23.34 -12.38
CA ALA A 454 12.08 -24.60 -12.70
C ALA A 454 12.63 -25.28 -11.42
N ASP A 455 13.20 -24.50 -10.51
CA ASP A 455 13.70 -25.00 -9.22
C ASP A 455 12.56 -25.46 -8.28
N ALA A 456 11.46 -24.71 -8.22
CA ALA A 456 10.28 -25.08 -7.43
C ALA A 456 9.59 -26.37 -7.94
N THR A 457 9.57 -26.57 -9.26
CA THR A 457 8.94 -27.77 -9.86
C THR A 457 9.83 -29.02 -9.78
N THR A 458 11.14 -28.87 -9.55
CA THR A 458 12.07 -30.00 -9.39
C THR A 458 12.25 -30.45 -7.95
N SER A 459 12.36 -29.53 -6.99
CA SER A 459 12.43 -29.85 -5.56
C SER A 459 11.30 -30.79 -5.11
N THR A 460 10.07 -30.50 -5.56
CA THR A 460 8.88 -31.31 -5.25
C THR A 460 8.88 -32.71 -5.87
N THR A 461 9.61 -32.94 -6.97
CA THR A 461 9.77 -34.28 -7.56
C THR A 461 10.78 -35.12 -6.79
N VAL A 462 11.89 -34.50 -6.34
CA VAL A 462 12.94 -35.19 -5.57
C VAL A 462 12.44 -35.57 -4.17
N ASP A 463 11.68 -34.69 -3.51
CA ASP A 463 11.08 -34.98 -2.20
C ASP A 463 10.03 -36.11 -2.27
N ARG A 464 9.31 -36.24 -3.38
CA ARG A 464 8.35 -37.34 -3.61
C ARG A 464 9.02 -38.69 -3.85
N GLU A 465 10.17 -38.72 -4.50
CA GLU A 465 10.94 -39.95 -4.72
C GLU A 465 11.76 -40.36 -3.48
N GLY A 466 12.20 -39.38 -2.65
CA GLY A 466 12.91 -39.63 -1.39
C GLY A 466 12.01 -39.93 -0.18
N SER A 467 10.80 -39.38 -0.14
CA SER A 467 9.85 -39.54 0.98
C SER A 467 8.89 -40.73 0.77
N MET A 468 9.45 -41.93 0.61
CA MET A 468 8.75 -43.17 1.00
C MET A 468 9.03 -43.57 2.45
N ALA A 469 9.81 -42.76 3.20
CA ALA A 469 10.16 -43.04 4.59
C ALA A 469 10.23 -41.74 5.42
N GLY A 470 9.13 -41.38 6.09
CA GLY A 470 9.13 -40.40 7.19
C GLY A 470 8.20 -39.21 6.95
N ALA A 471 7.02 -39.26 7.56
CA ALA A 471 6.13 -38.10 7.69
C ALA A 471 6.72 -37.15 8.75
N GLY A 472 7.21 -35.98 8.31
CA GLY A 472 7.58 -34.84 9.15
C GLY A 472 6.89 -33.58 8.63
N GLU A 473 6.36 -32.76 9.54
CA GLU A 473 5.41 -31.65 9.32
C GLU A 473 5.99 -30.37 8.68
N ASP A 474 7.17 -30.41 8.06
CA ASP A 474 7.72 -29.28 7.29
C ASP A 474 7.55 -29.52 5.78
N ALA A 475 6.29 -29.60 5.32
CA ALA A 475 6.01 -29.69 3.89
C ALA A 475 6.28 -28.33 3.22
N SER A 476 7.30 -28.26 2.37
CA SER A 476 7.54 -27.12 1.48
C SER A 476 6.23 -26.73 0.77
N PRO A 477 5.91 -25.43 0.65
CA PRO A 477 4.66 -25.00 0.03
C PRO A 477 4.54 -25.61 -1.38
N PRO A 478 3.31 -26.01 -1.80
CA PRO A 478 3.11 -26.61 -3.11
C PRO A 478 3.59 -25.65 -4.21
N PRO A 479 4.14 -26.19 -5.31
CA PRO A 479 4.67 -25.36 -6.38
C PRO A 479 3.53 -24.55 -7.01
N PRO A 480 3.80 -23.31 -7.48
CA PRO A 480 2.76 -22.42 -7.99
C PRO A 480 2.10 -22.93 -9.28
N CYS A 481 2.77 -23.81 -10.03
CA CYS A 481 2.24 -24.50 -11.21
C CYS A 481 2.88 -25.88 -11.40
N SER A 482 2.34 -26.68 -12.33
CA SER A 482 2.93 -27.96 -12.70
C SER A 482 4.19 -27.76 -13.56
N ARG A 483 5.08 -28.77 -13.56
CA ARG A 483 6.28 -28.80 -14.42
C ARG A 483 5.94 -28.61 -15.90
N ASP A 484 4.85 -29.21 -16.38
CA ASP A 484 4.43 -29.12 -17.78
C ASP A 484 4.00 -27.70 -18.16
N VAL A 485 3.25 -27.03 -17.28
CA VAL A 485 2.82 -25.64 -17.47
C VAL A 485 4.03 -24.70 -17.46
N ALA A 486 4.98 -24.91 -16.54
CA ALA A 486 6.23 -24.15 -16.50
C ALA A 486 7.04 -24.35 -17.78
N ALA A 487 7.17 -25.59 -18.26
CA ALA A 487 7.90 -25.92 -19.48
C ALA A 487 7.25 -25.30 -20.74
N ALA A 488 5.91 -25.36 -20.85
CA ALA A 488 5.18 -24.75 -21.95
C ALA A 488 5.31 -23.21 -21.94
N THR A 489 5.19 -22.60 -20.77
CA THR A 489 5.35 -21.15 -20.60
C THR A 489 6.76 -20.70 -20.98
N LEU A 490 7.79 -21.45 -20.56
CA LEU A 490 9.17 -21.17 -20.94
C LEU A 490 9.38 -21.25 -22.45
N ALA A 491 8.82 -22.28 -23.11
CA ALA A 491 8.93 -22.44 -24.55
C ALA A 491 8.29 -21.26 -25.32
N GLU A 492 7.12 -20.79 -24.90
CA GLU A 492 6.49 -19.60 -25.49
C GLU A 492 7.29 -18.32 -25.24
N LEU A 493 7.84 -18.18 -24.02
CA LEU A 493 8.66 -17.02 -23.66
C LEU A 493 9.99 -16.97 -24.42
N ALA A 494 10.59 -18.11 -24.76
CA ALA A 494 11.88 -18.18 -25.44
C ALA A 494 11.93 -17.29 -26.69
N PHE A 495 10.90 -17.38 -27.55
CA PHE A 495 10.81 -16.63 -28.80
C PHE A 495 10.56 -15.14 -28.60
N THR A 496 9.97 -14.77 -27.46
CA THR A 496 9.61 -13.39 -27.14
C THR A 496 10.74 -12.65 -26.42
N LEU A 497 11.47 -13.36 -25.55
CA LEU A 497 12.55 -12.81 -24.73
C LEU A 497 13.87 -12.69 -25.51
N LEU A 498 14.17 -13.65 -26.39
CA LEU A 498 15.49 -13.71 -27.06
C LEU A 498 15.78 -12.49 -27.96
N PRO A 499 14.90 -12.07 -28.89
CA PRO A 499 15.19 -10.95 -29.79
C PRO A 499 15.56 -9.64 -29.08
N PRO A 500 14.73 -9.10 -28.15
CA PRO A 500 15.04 -7.83 -27.51
C PRO A 500 16.30 -7.92 -26.65
N LEU A 501 16.51 -9.03 -25.93
CA LEU A 501 17.71 -9.19 -25.10
C LEU A 501 18.98 -9.29 -25.93
N LYS A 502 18.92 -9.92 -27.10
CA LYS A 502 20.04 -9.97 -28.05
C LYS A 502 20.36 -8.57 -28.58
N ASP A 503 19.36 -7.84 -29.08
CA ASP A 503 19.55 -6.52 -29.66
C ASP A 503 20.12 -5.55 -28.61
N LEU A 504 19.60 -5.59 -27.37
CA LEU A 504 20.13 -4.84 -26.25
C LEU A 504 21.58 -5.21 -25.91
N LEU A 505 21.92 -6.51 -25.90
CA LEU A 505 23.29 -6.94 -25.64
C LEU A 505 24.27 -6.43 -26.70
N THR A 506 23.83 -6.33 -27.96
CA THR A 506 24.66 -5.78 -29.05
C THR A 506 24.84 -4.26 -28.96
N ALA A 507 23.85 -3.54 -28.44
CA ALA A 507 23.87 -2.08 -28.34
C ALA A 507 24.47 -1.57 -27.02
N ALA A 508 24.36 -2.35 -25.93
CA ALA A 508 24.78 -1.93 -24.60
C ALA A 508 26.31 -1.80 -24.50
N THR A 509 26.75 -0.69 -23.91
CA THR A 509 28.18 -0.44 -23.57
C THR A 509 28.40 -0.30 -22.07
N GLY A 510 27.34 -0.05 -21.30
CA GLY A 510 27.41 0.04 -19.84
C GLY A 510 27.54 -1.33 -19.17
N GLU A 511 28.57 -1.51 -18.34
CA GLU A 511 28.87 -2.76 -17.62
C GLU A 511 27.67 -3.29 -16.81
N SER A 512 26.98 -2.42 -16.08
CA SER A 512 25.83 -2.83 -15.25
C SER A 512 24.65 -3.35 -16.06
N LEU A 513 24.38 -2.74 -17.23
CA LEU A 513 23.31 -3.19 -18.13
C LEU A 513 23.68 -4.54 -18.76
N ILE A 514 24.92 -4.67 -19.26
CA ILE A 514 25.43 -5.92 -19.83
C ILE A 514 25.34 -7.05 -18.80
N LEU A 515 25.77 -6.80 -17.56
CA LEU A 515 25.70 -7.80 -16.48
C LEU A 515 24.26 -8.21 -16.17
N GLU A 516 23.29 -7.29 -16.16
CA GLU A 516 21.89 -7.63 -15.92
C GLU A 516 21.32 -8.51 -17.04
N ILE A 517 21.62 -8.18 -18.30
CA ILE A 517 21.21 -8.99 -19.46
C ILE A 517 21.85 -10.38 -19.40
N LEU A 518 23.16 -10.47 -19.12
CA LEU A 518 23.84 -11.77 -19.04
C LEU A 518 23.32 -12.65 -17.89
N LYS A 519 22.96 -12.06 -16.74
CA LYS A 519 22.27 -12.80 -15.67
C LYS A 519 20.91 -13.32 -16.13
N ALA A 520 20.16 -12.54 -16.91
CA ALA A 520 18.90 -13.00 -17.48
C ALA A 520 19.11 -14.17 -18.47
N TYR A 521 20.15 -14.13 -19.31
CA TYR A 521 20.55 -15.24 -20.18
C TYR A 521 20.89 -16.51 -19.36
N GLN A 522 21.66 -16.35 -18.29
CA GLN A 522 22.02 -17.46 -17.40
C GLN A 522 20.77 -18.08 -16.75
N ALA A 523 19.91 -17.25 -16.16
CA ALA A 523 18.67 -17.69 -15.52
C ALA A 523 17.77 -18.46 -16.50
N PHE A 524 17.57 -17.91 -17.71
CA PHE A 524 16.73 -18.55 -18.72
C PHE A 524 17.31 -19.87 -19.23
N THR A 525 18.62 -19.91 -19.52
CA THR A 525 19.27 -21.14 -20.01
C THR A 525 19.31 -22.25 -18.97
N GLN A 526 19.48 -21.89 -17.69
CA GLN A 526 19.37 -22.83 -16.57
C GLN A 526 17.94 -23.39 -16.46
N ALA A 527 16.93 -22.53 -16.48
CA ALA A 527 15.52 -22.93 -16.45
C ALA A 527 15.18 -23.88 -17.62
N ALA A 528 15.63 -23.53 -18.83
CA ALA A 528 15.42 -24.32 -20.04
C ALA A 528 16.09 -25.71 -19.94
N GLY A 529 17.32 -25.77 -19.40
CA GLY A 529 18.01 -27.03 -19.15
C GLY A 529 17.29 -27.92 -18.13
N VAL A 530 16.84 -27.34 -17.02
CA VAL A 530 16.12 -28.05 -15.95
C VAL A 530 14.78 -28.59 -16.45
N LEU A 531 14.04 -27.81 -17.24
CA LEU A 531 12.73 -28.18 -17.78
C LEU A 531 12.79 -29.01 -19.08
N GLY A 532 13.99 -29.26 -19.63
CA GLY A 532 14.19 -30.07 -20.83
C GLY A 532 13.89 -29.35 -22.15
N GLN A 533 13.83 -28.02 -22.16
CA GLN A 533 13.59 -27.19 -23.34
C GLN A 533 14.91 -26.92 -24.09
N ILE A 534 15.43 -27.95 -24.75
CA ILE A 534 16.75 -27.94 -25.40
C ILE A 534 16.84 -26.90 -26.52
N GLU A 535 15.81 -26.80 -27.37
CA GLU A 535 15.79 -25.84 -28.49
C GLU A 535 15.88 -24.39 -28.01
N ALA A 536 15.10 -24.04 -26.97
CA ALA A 536 15.13 -22.71 -26.36
C ALA A 536 16.49 -22.40 -25.73
N ARG A 537 17.07 -23.37 -25.00
CA ARG A 537 18.41 -23.23 -24.41
C ARG A 537 19.47 -22.97 -25.47
N ASP A 538 19.49 -23.80 -26.52
CA ASP A 538 20.53 -23.75 -27.54
C ASP A 538 20.39 -22.47 -28.39
N ALA A 539 19.17 -21.96 -28.61
CA ALA A 539 18.95 -20.67 -29.27
C ALA A 539 19.56 -19.49 -28.49
N PHE A 540 19.39 -19.45 -27.15
CA PHE A 540 20.00 -18.44 -26.29
C PHE A 540 21.52 -18.55 -26.25
N LEU A 541 22.08 -19.77 -26.20
CA LEU A 541 23.53 -19.95 -26.20
C LEU A 541 24.14 -19.59 -27.56
N ALA A 542 23.46 -19.93 -28.66
CA ALA A 542 23.92 -19.62 -30.00
C ALA A 542 23.91 -18.11 -30.30
N SER A 543 23.04 -17.32 -29.66
CA SER A 543 23.02 -15.86 -29.87
C SER A 543 24.14 -15.11 -29.15
N LEU A 544 24.86 -15.76 -28.23
CA LEU A 544 26.06 -15.22 -27.56
C LEU A 544 27.35 -15.49 -28.35
N CYS A 545 27.30 -16.43 -29.31
CA CYS A 545 28.40 -16.79 -30.19
C CYS A 545 28.37 -15.93 -31.45
#